data_AF-A0A945BGH5-F1
#
_entry.id   AF-A0A945BGH5-F1
#
_cell.length_a   1.000
_cell.length_b   1.000
_cell.length_c   1.000
_cell.angle_alpha   90.00
_cell.angle_beta   90.00
_cell.angle_gamma   90.00
#
_symmetry.space_group_name_H-M   'P 1'
#
loop_
_entity.id
_entity.type
_entity.pdbx_description
1 polymer ?
#
loop_
_entity_poly.entity_id
_entity_poly.type
_entity_poly.pdbx_seq_one_letter_code
_entity_poly.pdbx_strand_id
1 'polypeptide(L)' 'MDKEKLIKGGMWLSGFAISILLSAICFHIGFNNERKADDWTFIIIGLLLVPIIFFFAYKGFKLVLDSIFEK' A
#
# COMPACT_ATOMS: atom_id res chain seq x y z
N MET A 1 18.16 15.40 -11.98
CA MET A 1 17.70 14.48 -10.92
C MET A 1 17.45 15.27 -9.66
N ASP A 2 16.18 15.39 -9.27
CA ASP A 2 15.76 16.10 -8.06
C ASP A 2 15.81 15.15 -6.86
N LYS A 3 16.81 15.33 -5.99
CA LYS A 3 17.01 14.47 -4.82
C LYS A 3 15.87 14.57 -3.79
N GLU A 4 15.21 15.71 -3.70
CA GLU A 4 14.12 15.92 -2.75
C GLU A 4 12.87 15.15 -3.18
N LYS A 5 12.52 15.22 -4.48
CA LYS A 5 11.43 14.42 -5.06
C LYS A 5 11.72 12.92 -4.93
N LEU A 6 12.97 12.50 -5.12
CA LEU A 6 13.36 11.09 -4.98
C LEU A 6 13.15 10.58 -3.54
N ILE A 7 13.54 11.35 -2.53
CA ILE A 7 13.31 10.99 -1.11
C ILE A 7 11.81 10.92 -0.81
N LYS A 8 11.02 11.91 -1.26
CA LYS A 8 9.56 11.89 -1.09
C LYS A 8 8.95 10.66 -1.78
N GLY A 9 9.39 10.33 -2.99
CA GLY A 9 8.98 9.12 -3.70
C GLY A 9 9.28 7.84 -2.89
N GLY A 10 10.48 7.75 -2.31
CA GLY A 10 10.86 6.66 -1.41
C GLY A 10 9.97 6.55 -0.17
N MET A 11 9.55 7.67 0.43
CA MET A 11 8.61 7.67 1.56
C MET A 11 7.21 7.17 1.17
N TRP A 12 6.71 7.54 -0.01
CA TRP A 12 5.45 7.00 -0.52
C TRP A 12 5.55 5.50 -0.82
N LEU A 13 6.69 5.04 -1.36
CA LEU A 13 6.94 3.62 -1.63
C LEU A 13 7.10 2.80 -0.35
N SER A 14 7.65 3.35 0.73
CA SER A 14 7.67 2.66 2.03
C SER A 14 6.26 2.54 2.62
N GLY A 15 5.45 3.59 2.52
CA GLY A 15 4.03 3.55 2.87
C GLY A 15 3.25 2.49 2.07
N PHE A 16 3.51 2.40 0.75
CA PHE A 16 2.99 1.36 -0.12
C PHE A 16 3.36 -0.05 0.36
N ALA A 17 4.64 -0.30 0.66
CA ALA A 17 5.09 -1.61 1.14
C ALA A 17 4.41 -2.02 2.47
N ILE A 18 4.33 -1.08 3.43
CA ILE A 18 3.65 -1.31 4.71
C ILE A 18 2.16 -1.61 4.50
N SER A 19 1.52 -0.91 3.56
CA SER A 19 0.09 -1.08 3.28
C SER A 19 -0.20 -2.46 2.66
N ILE A 20 0.68 -2.96 1.79
CA ILE A 20 0.60 -4.34 1.29
C ILE A 20 0.73 -5.35 2.42
N LEU A 21 1.72 -5.18 3.29
CA LEU A 21 1.94 -6.08 4.44
C LEU A 21 0.71 -6.10 5.36
N LEU A 22 0.15 -4.93 5.69
CA LEU A 22 -1.06 -4.82 6.50
C LEU A 22 -2.27 -5.47 5.84
N SER A 23 -2.48 -5.25 4.54
CA SER A 23 -3.58 -5.89 3.79
C SER A 23 -3.43 -7.41 3.77
N ALA A 24 -2.23 -7.93 3.55
CA ALA A 24 -1.95 -9.37 3.58
C ALA A 24 -2.22 -9.99 4.97
N ILE A 25 -1.80 -9.31 6.05
CA ILE A 25 -2.08 -9.74 7.42
C ILE A 25 -3.60 -9.73 7.68
N CYS A 26 -4.31 -8.68 7.27
CA CYS A 26 -5.76 -8.60 7.40
C CYS A 26 -6.46 -9.73 6.66
N PHE A 27 -6.05 -10.06 5.43
CA PHE A 27 -6.62 -11.20 4.72
C PHE A 27 -6.32 -12.54 5.40
N HIS A 28 -5.09 -12.73 5.88
CA HIS A 28 -4.72 -13.96 6.58
C HIS A 28 -5.58 -14.18 7.84
N ILE A 29 -5.69 -13.15 8.69
CA ILE A 29 -6.53 -13.18 9.89
C ILE A 29 -8.01 -13.31 9.50
N GLY A 30 -8.45 -12.55 8.51
CA GLY A 30 -9.83 -12.52 8.04
C GLY A 30 -10.34 -13.86 7.55
N PHE A 31 -9.59 -14.56 6.70
CA PHE A 31 -9.98 -15.90 6.26
C PHE A 31 -9.94 -16.94 7.39
N ASN A 32 -9.10 -16.76 8.42
CA ASN A 32 -9.13 -17.62 9.60
C ASN A 32 -10.37 -17.34 10.47
N ASN A 33 -10.79 -16.08 10.60
CA ASN A 33 -11.95 -15.69 11.40
C ASN A 33 -13.28 -16.06 10.73
N GLU A 34 -13.39 -15.87 9.41
CA GLU A 34 -14.54 -16.29 8.60
C GLU A 34 -14.83 -17.78 8.81
N ARG A 35 -13.80 -18.64 8.68
CA ARG A 35 -13.94 -20.10 8.87
C ARG A 35 -14.35 -20.52 10.28
N LYS A 36 -14.01 -19.74 11.30
CA LYS A 36 -14.22 -20.11 12.72
C LYS A 36 -15.49 -19.50 13.30
N ALA A 37 -15.86 -18.31 12.86
CA ALA A 37 -16.85 -17.47 13.51
C ALA A 37 -17.74 -16.68 12.54
N ASP A 38 -17.64 -16.95 11.22
CA ASP A 38 -18.35 -16.20 10.17
C ASP A 38 -18.13 -14.68 10.25
N ASP A 39 -16.94 -14.28 10.72
CA ASP A 39 -16.55 -12.88 10.86
C ASP A 39 -15.69 -12.42 9.67
N TRP A 40 -16.28 -11.52 8.87
CA TRP A 40 -15.71 -10.98 7.64
C TRP A 40 -14.98 -9.64 7.83
N THR A 41 -14.93 -9.10 9.05
CA THR A 41 -14.44 -7.74 9.34
C THR A 41 -13.04 -7.49 8.78
N PHE A 42 -12.09 -8.39 9.06
CA PHE A 42 -10.70 -8.25 8.60
C PHE A 42 -10.54 -8.45 7.08
N ILE A 43 -11.41 -9.23 6.44
CA ILE A 43 -11.43 -9.36 4.98
C ILE A 43 -11.86 -8.03 4.37
N ILE A 44 -12.91 -7.39 4.91
CA ILE A 44 -13.39 -6.09 4.44
C ILE A 44 -12.31 -5.01 4.62
N ILE A 45 -11.63 -4.98 5.77
CA ILE A 45 -10.52 -4.05 6.02
C ILE A 45 -9.37 -4.29 5.03
N GLY A 46 -8.99 -5.55 4.81
CA GLY A 46 -7.96 -5.93 3.83
C GLY A 46 -8.32 -5.46 2.41
N LEU A 47 -9.60 -5.54 2.04
CA LEU A 47 -10.12 -5.13 0.74
C LEU A 47 -10.17 -3.61 0.58
N LEU A 48 -10.52 -2.86 1.64
CA LEU A 48 -10.48 -1.39 1.66
C LEU A 48 -9.05 -0.83 1.60
N LEU A 49 -8.04 -1.60 2.05
CA LEU A 49 -6.64 -1.23 1.91
C LEU A 49 -6.13 -1.33 0.46
N VAL A 50 -6.76 -2.15 -0.39
CA VAL A 50 -6.36 -2.33 -1.81
C VAL A 50 -6.33 -1.01 -2.59
N PRO A 51 -7.38 -0.18 -2.61
CA PRO A 51 -7.31 1.11 -3.31
C PRO A 51 -6.26 2.06 -2.70
N ILE A 52 -6.03 2.00 -1.38
CA ILE A 52 -4.99 2.80 -0.70
C ILE A 52 -3.60 2.39 -1.16
N ILE A 53 -3.36 1.07 -1.31
CA ILE A 53 -2.12 0.52 -1.86
C ILE A 53 -1.86 1.07 -3.26
N PHE A 54 -2.86 1.04 -4.15
CA PHE A 54 -2.71 1.57 -5.51
C PHE A 54 -2.45 3.09 -5.52
N PHE A 55 -3.08 3.83 -4.61
CA PHE A 55 -2.84 5.27 -4.47
C PHE A 55 -1.39 5.57 -4.05
N PHE A 56 -0.86 4.84 -3.06
CA PHE A 56 0.53 4.99 -2.61
C PHE A 56 1.53 4.58 -3.69
N ALA A 57 1.25 3.50 -4.42
CA ALA A 57 2.06 3.08 -5.56
C ALA A 57 2.11 4.19 -6.62
N TYR A 58 0.95 4.69 -7.04
CA TYR A 58 0.86 5.76 -8.04
C TYR A 58 1.66 7.00 -7.63
N LYS A 59 1.45 7.50 -6.40
CA LYS A 59 2.18 8.66 -5.88
C LYS A 59 3.68 8.42 -5.80
N GLY A 60 4.10 7.27 -5.28
CA GLY A 60 5.51 6.91 -5.12
C GLY A 60 6.23 6.80 -6.45
N PHE A 61 5.71 5.98 -7.37
CA PHE A 61 6.32 5.80 -8.69
C PHE A 61 6.31 7.09 -9.49
N LYS A 62 5.24 7.89 -9.44
CA LYS A 62 5.21 9.19 -10.12
C LYS A 62 6.34 10.09 -9.64
N LEU A 63 6.50 10.28 -8.32
CA LEU A 63 7.57 11.13 -7.78
C LEU A 63 8.97 10.62 -8.13
N VAL A 64 9.18 9.30 -8.13
CA VAL A 64 10.45 8.70 -8.54
C VAL A 64 10.72 8.97 -10.02
N LEU A 65 9.75 8.73 -10.90
CA LEU A 65 9.89 8.98 -12.33
C LEU A 65 10.10 10.47 -12.64
N ASP A 66 9.30 11.36 -12.04
CA ASP A 66 9.44 12.82 -12.17
C ASP A 66 10.83 13.25 -11.67
N SER A 67 11.36 12.65 -10.60
CA SER A 67 12.70 13.00 -10.09
C SER A 67 13.84 12.62 -11.04
N ILE A 68 13.65 11.57 -11.86
CA ILE A 68 14.67 11.02 -12.76
C ILE A 68 14.57 11.66 -14.15
N PHE A 69 13.35 11.78 -14.67
CA PHE A 69 13.08 12.10 -16.07
C PHE A 69 12.57 13.53 -16.31
N GLU A 70 11.92 14.16 -15.33
CA GLU A 70 11.59 15.59 -15.44
C GLU A 70 12.78 16.43 -14.95
N LYS A 71 13.16 17.43 -15.75
CA LYS A 71 14.17 18.43 -15.39
C LYS A 71 13.59 19.44 -14.40
#